data_AF-A0A7K2QGM8-F1
#
_entry.id   AF-A0A7K2QGM8-F1
#
_cell.length_a   1.000
_cell.length_b   1.000
_cell.length_c   1.000
_cell.angle_alpha   90.00
_cell.angle_beta   90.00
_cell.angle_gamma   90.00
#
_symmetry.space_group_name_H-M   'P 1'
#
loop_
_entity.id
_entity.type
_entity.pdbx_description
1 polymer ?
#
loop_
_entity_poly.entity_id
_entity_poly.type
_entity_poly.pdbx_seq_one_letter_code
_entity_poly.pdbx_strand_id
1 'polypeptide(L)'
;MIGAFGTWRNVPITFGSGGDAGSVQASNYLTMVPNTEGGMFANRIEVGLYAEKTGTTTSTYGPRWTELGNSGGKTKAITAGTNPAVADSMNHTYMTVRQASGDQWDVLYDFNWVGSSTDQLKVPRGNSNRIDIGLEVMGPQHVTIPEIANRVQFMAENKAWSRAATADTAQVTTLGICGQSKGLPSDPTAVYTAPYCFDAKLTDAAKFTQWTVSKPGTTTSHANPLPPRSTGTFNGVDQKALSRCLTTDPDACLSSVPGLSTCVQTAKVCNAAALQSAPRASAPAASGPGQAVDIGARAAASFGVAQNTLRVTTGTRAPDATAMFGPSLQSPAASDTNVVTVESSAPNHGLEQRGLTFEGFRATYSASTGQLLDACWGQMCRS
;
A
#
# COMPACT_ATOMS: atom_id res chain seq x y z
N MET A 1 -13.00 -4.31 -16.77
CA MET A 1 -12.54 -3.16 -15.95
C MET A 1 -11.06 -2.96 -16.18
N ILE A 2 -10.59 -1.73 -16.37
CA ILE A 2 -9.20 -1.40 -16.77
C ILE A 2 -8.49 -0.46 -15.78
N GLY A 3 -9.05 -0.29 -14.57
CA GLY A 3 -8.41 0.44 -13.50
C GLY A 3 -9.21 0.38 -12.21
N ALA A 4 -8.53 0.60 -11.09
CA ALA A 4 -9.11 0.80 -9.78
C ALA A 4 -8.55 2.07 -9.15
N PHE A 5 -9.40 2.74 -8.38
CA PHE A 5 -9.07 3.99 -7.70
C PHE A 5 -9.66 3.92 -6.29
N GLY A 6 -8.77 3.81 -5.31
CA GLY A 6 -9.07 3.84 -3.90
C GLY A 6 -8.74 5.19 -3.29
N THR A 7 -9.59 5.63 -2.37
CA THR A 7 -9.35 6.81 -1.54
C THR A 7 -9.59 6.48 -0.08
N TRP A 8 -8.65 6.84 0.78
CA TRP A 8 -8.83 6.80 2.23
C TRP A 8 -7.83 7.73 2.93
N ARG A 9 -8.03 7.91 4.23
CA ARG A 9 -7.13 8.71 5.07
C ARG A 9 -5.96 7.89 5.58
N ASN A 10 -4.78 8.48 5.58
CA ASN A 10 -3.60 7.93 6.26
C ASN A 10 -3.70 8.20 7.77
N VAL A 11 -4.41 7.32 8.48
CA VAL A 11 -4.64 7.41 9.93
C VAL A 11 -3.47 6.81 10.71
N PRO A 12 -3.24 7.22 11.98
CA PRO A 12 -2.19 6.65 12.82
C PRO A 12 -2.57 5.25 13.29
N ILE A 13 -1.80 4.25 12.88
CA ILE A 13 -1.91 2.87 13.35
C ILE A 13 -0.99 2.72 14.57
N THR A 14 -1.52 2.21 15.68
CA THR A 14 -0.75 2.06 16.92
C THR A 14 -0.56 0.59 17.27
N PHE A 15 0.63 0.28 17.78
CA PHE A 15 1.03 -1.08 18.13
C PHE A 15 1.33 -1.20 19.62
N GLY A 16 0.66 -2.15 20.29
CA GLY A 16 0.84 -2.43 21.72
C GLY A 16 2.19 -3.08 22.07
N SER A 17 2.39 -3.35 23.37
CA SER A 17 3.47 -4.17 23.90
C SER A 17 3.12 -5.66 23.70
N GLY A 18 3.60 -6.25 22.62
CA GLY A 18 3.38 -7.67 22.33
C GLY A 18 4.03 -8.19 21.06
N GLY A 19 5.03 -7.48 20.53
CA GLY A 19 5.81 -7.90 19.35
C GLY A 19 7.05 -8.73 19.70
N ASP A 20 7.18 -9.19 20.94
CA ASP A 20 8.44 -9.74 21.47
C ASP A 20 8.82 -11.10 20.85
N ALA A 21 7.90 -11.75 20.12
CA ALA A 21 8.14 -13.01 19.41
C ALA A 21 7.74 -13.00 17.92
N GLY A 22 7.31 -11.86 17.35
CA GLY A 22 6.87 -11.81 15.95
C GLY A 22 6.51 -10.41 15.43
N SER A 23 6.46 -10.26 14.11
CA SER A 23 6.04 -9.02 13.44
C SER A 23 4.52 -8.83 13.54
N VAL A 24 4.09 -7.65 14.00
CA VAL A 24 2.68 -7.24 14.03
C VAL A 24 2.45 -6.28 12.86
N GLN A 25 1.40 -6.49 12.07
CA GLN A 25 1.21 -5.80 10.80
C GLN A 25 -0.23 -5.36 10.60
N ALA A 26 -0.41 -4.25 9.88
CA ALA A 26 -1.68 -3.77 9.40
C ALA A 26 -1.53 -3.26 7.97
N SER A 27 -2.46 -3.65 7.10
CA SER A 27 -2.51 -3.21 5.70
C SER A 27 -3.92 -2.73 5.38
N ASN A 28 -4.05 -1.50 4.91
CA ASN A 28 -5.29 -1.03 4.28
C ASN A 28 -5.05 -0.92 2.78
N TYR A 29 -5.73 -1.77 2.01
CA TYR A 29 -5.32 -2.09 0.65
C TYR A 29 -6.45 -1.88 -0.36
N LEU A 30 -6.03 -1.73 -1.61
CA LEU A 30 -6.80 -1.92 -2.82
C LEU A 30 -6.11 -3.01 -3.64
N THR A 31 -6.83 -4.07 -4.03
CA THR A 31 -6.35 -5.07 -4.97
C THR A 31 -7.09 -5.01 -6.29
N MET A 32 -6.40 -5.39 -7.36
CA MET A 32 -6.97 -5.71 -8.65
C MET A 32 -6.57 -7.14 -9.02
N VAL A 33 -7.57 -8.00 -9.12
CA VAL A 33 -7.43 -9.43 -9.39
C VAL A 33 -8.04 -9.71 -10.77
N PRO A 34 -7.27 -10.24 -11.74
CA PRO A 34 -7.80 -10.63 -13.03
C PRO A 34 -8.95 -11.63 -12.88
N ASN A 35 -10.00 -11.49 -13.70
CA ASN A 35 -11.20 -12.32 -13.60
C ASN A 35 -10.97 -13.81 -13.95
N THR A 36 -9.83 -14.12 -14.57
CA THR A 36 -9.37 -15.49 -14.86
C THR A 36 -8.82 -16.19 -13.63
N GLU A 37 -8.63 -15.46 -12.52
CA GLU A 37 -8.12 -15.98 -11.27
C GLU A 37 -9.28 -16.21 -10.28
N GLY A 38 -9.22 -17.34 -9.57
CA GLY A 38 -10.17 -17.68 -8.51
C GLY A 38 -9.50 -17.74 -7.14
N GLY A 39 -10.31 -17.56 -6.08
CA GLY A 39 -9.88 -17.77 -4.70
C GLY A 39 -9.19 -16.57 -4.03
N MET A 40 -8.82 -16.78 -2.78
CA MET A 40 -8.17 -15.79 -1.90
C MET A 40 -6.67 -15.61 -2.18
N PHE A 41 -6.04 -16.60 -2.83
CA PHE A 41 -4.62 -16.59 -3.20
C PHE A 41 -4.43 -16.33 -4.69
N ALA A 42 -5.33 -15.57 -5.31
CA ALA A 42 -5.24 -15.19 -6.70
C ALA A 42 -4.04 -14.27 -6.95
N ASN A 43 -3.47 -14.37 -8.15
CA ASN A 43 -2.50 -13.39 -8.60
C ASN A 43 -3.16 -12.01 -8.72
N ARG A 44 -2.45 -10.96 -8.29
CA ARG A 44 -3.02 -9.63 -8.15
C ARG A 44 -1.95 -8.55 -8.13
N ILE A 45 -2.42 -7.32 -8.32
CA ILE A 45 -1.69 -6.14 -7.90
C ILE A 45 -2.42 -5.56 -6.70
N GLU A 46 -1.64 -5.22 -5.68
CA GLU A 46 -2.09 -4.62 -4.44
C GLU A 46 -1.39 -3.28 -4.28
N VAL A 47 -2.14 -2.27 -3.90
CA VAL A 47 -1.60 -0.95 -3.57
C VAL A 47 -2.31 -0.45 -2.34
N GLY A 48 -1.56 0.05 -1.37
CA GLY A 48 -2.19 0.59 -0.18
C GLY A 48 -1.25 1.03 0.92
N LEU A 49 -1.84 1.37 2.06
CA LEU A 49 -1.14 1.79 3.26
C LEU A 49 -0.69 0.56 4.05
N TYR A 50 0.57 0.53 4.46
CA TYR A 50 1.14 -0.54 5.26
C TYR A 50 1.78 0.01 6.53
N ALA A 51 1.55 -0.68 7.64
CA ALA A 51 2.23 -0.42 8.89
C ALA A 51 2.68 -1.74 9.53
N GLU A 52 3.88 -1.74 10.08
CA GLU A 52 4.45 -2.92 10.72
C GLU A 52 5.29 -2.52 11.92
N LYS A 53 5.11 -3.23 13.03
CA LYS A 53 6.03 -3.21 14.17
C LYS A 53 6.83 -4.50 14.22
N THR A 54 8.15 -4.35 14.27
CA THR A 54 9.10 -5.46 14.43
C THR A 54 9.92 -5.25 15.70
N GLY A 55 9.86 -6.22 16.60
CA GLY A 55 10.50 -6.11 17.91
C GLY A 55 9.88 -5.00 18.78
N THR A 56 10.67 -4.48 19.71
CA THR A 56 10.19 -3.56 20.75
C THR A 56 10.12 -2.10 20.29
N THR A 57 10.99 -1.68 19.36
CA THR A 57 11.22 -0.26 19.01
C THR A 57 10.97 0.08 17.54
N THR A 58 11.02 -0.89 16.63
CA THR A 58 10.96 -0.59 15.19
C THR A 58 9.51 -0.59 14.73
N SER A 59 9.05 0.53 14.18
CA SER A 59 7.76 0.65 13.52
C SER A 59 7.94 1.35 12.19
N THR A 60 7.28 0.82 11.17
CA THR A 60 7.33 1.34 9.80
C THR A 60 5.91 1.68 9.37
N TYR A 61 5.78 2.72 8.56
CA TYR A 61 4.50 3.23 8.10
C TYR A 61 4.69 3.82 6.71
N GLY A 62 3.76 3.52 5.81
CA GLY A 62 3.65 4.22 4.54
C GLY A 62 3.04 3.35 3.43
N PRO A 63 2.75 3.98 2.29
CA PRO A 63 2.20 3.30 1.15
C PRO A 63 3.21 2.33 0.53
N ARG A 64 2.72 1.23 -0.01
CA ARG A 64 3.47 0.29 -0.85
C ARG A 64 2.58 -0.27 -1.94
N TRP A 65 3.20 -0.85 -2.96
CA TRP A 65 2.50 -1.69 -3.89
C TRP A 65 3.21 -3.03 -4.07
N THR A 66 2.44 -4.06 -4.36
CA THR A 66 2.89 -5.43 -4.55
C THR A 66 2.26 -6.00 -5.81
N GLU A 67 3.05 -6.66 -6.63
CA GLU A 67 2.62 -7.45 -7.77
C GLU A 67 2.95 -8.91 -7.50
N LEU A 68 1.98 -9.78 -7.75
CA LEU A 68 2.11 -11.22 -7.55
C LEU A 68 1.75 -11.97 -8.82
N GLY A 69 2.57 -12.98 -9.14
CA GLY A 69 2.33 -13.93 -10.20
C GLY A 69 2.56 -15.37 -9.73
N ASN A 70 2.41 -16.31 -10.68
CA ASN A 70 2.73 -17.72 -10.45
C ASN A 70 4.23 -17.97 -10.34
N SER A 71 5.06 -17.05 -10.84
CA SER A 71 6.51 -17.17 -10.89
C SER A 71 7.22 -16.46 -9.72
N GLY A 72 6.48 -15.73 -8.89
CA GLY A 72 7.04 -14.95 -7.78
C GLY A 72 6.21 -13.73 -7.45
N GLY A 73 6.89 -12.72 -6.91
CA GLY A 73 6.29 -11.42 -6.61
C GLY A 73 7.33 -10.33 -6.46
N LYS A 74 6.85 -9.09 -6.46
CA LYS A 74 7.64 -7.88 -6.32
C LYS A 74 6.86 -6.91 -5.45
N THR A 75 7.51 -6.29 -4.46
CA THR A 75 6.91 -5.25 -3.64
C THR A 75 7.83 -4.04 -3.62
N LYS A 76 7.24 -2.84 -3.56
CA LYS A 76 7.97 -1.58 -3.45
C LYS A 76 7.24 -0.63 -2.52
N ALA A 77 7.99 -0.04 -1.59
CA ALA A 77 7.53 1.10 -0.83
C ALA A 77 7.36 2.30 -1.78
N ILE A 78 6.30 3.07 -1.55
CA ILE A 78 6.07 4.32 -2.26
C ILE A 78 6.65 5.44 -1.39
N THR A 79 7.82 5.95 -1.80
CA THR A 79 8.57 6.98 -1.06
C THR A 79 8.41 8.37 -1.67
N ALA A 80 7.86 8.46 -2.88
CA ALA A 80 7.44 9.70 -3.53
C ALA A 80 5.96 9.95 -3.26
N GLY A 81 5.57 11.21 -3.01
CA GLY A 81 4.20 11.52 -2.61
C GLY A 81 4.12 12.65 -1.60
N THR A 82 2.90 13.04 -1.23
CA THR A 82 2.70 13.97 -0.13
C THR A 82 2.85 13.20 1.18
N ASN A 83 3.92 13.46 1.95
CA ASN A 83 4.16 12.84 3.27
C ASN A 83 3.93 11.31 3.33
N PRO A 84 4.43 10.50 2.38
CA PRO A 84 4.01 9.10 2.26
C PRO A 84 4.27 8.28 3.52
N ALA A 85 5.35 8.55 4.26
CA ALA A 85 5.69 7.83 5.49
C ALA A 85 5.03 8.39 6.76
N VAL A 86 4.04 9.29 6.66
CA VAL A 86 3.44 9.98 7.80
C VAL A 86 1.94 9.71 7.86
N ALA A 87 1.44 9.39 9.07
CA ALA A 87 0.02 9.37 9.37
C ALA A 87 -0.51 10.80 9.53
N ASP A 88 -0.71 11.50 8.42
CA ASP A 88 -1.10 12.92 8.38
C ASP A 88 -2.62 13.15 8.41
N SER A 89 -3.41 12.07 8.54
CA SER A 89 -4.86 12.05 8.50
C SER A 89 -5.47 12.72 7.26
N MET A 90 -4.71 12.90 6.19
CA MET A 90 -5.19 13.41 4.92
C MET A 90 -5.66 12.28 4.03
N ASN A 91 -6.56 12.61 3.10
CA ASN A 91 -6.94 11.66 2.06
C ASN A 91 -5.80 11.51 1.07
N HIS A 92 -5.46 10.25 0.78
CA HIS A 92 -4.56 9.89 -0.30
C HIS A 92 -5.29 9.06 -1.33
N THR A 93 -4.73 9.05 -2.53
CA THR A 93 -5.29 8.30 -3.65
C THR A 93 -4.35 7.17 -4.05
N TYR A 94 -4.92 6.00 -4.29
CA TYR A 94 -4.22 4.76 -4.62
C TYR A 94 -4.85 4.22 -5.89
N MET A 95 -4.08 4.15 -6.98
CA MET A 95 -4.64 3.82 -8.29
C MET A 95 -3.82 2.75 -8.98
N THR A 96 -4.52 1.88 -9.69
CA THR A 96 -3.96 1.04 -10.74
C THR A 96 -4.69 1.33 -12.03
N VAL A 97 -3.96 1.61 -13.10
CA VAL A 97 -4.53 1.87 -14.42
C VAL A 97 -3.82 1.00 -15.45
N ARG A 98 -4.58 0.40 -16.37
CA ARG A 98 -3.97 -0.37 -17.45
C ARG A 98 -3.13 0.55 -18.32
N GLN A 99 -1.93 0.12 -18.68
CA GLN A 99 -1.05 0.85 -19.59
C GLN A 99 -1.72 1.11 -20.93
N ALA A 100 -1.36 2.24 -21.55
CA ALA A 100 -1.89 2.63 -22.86
C ALA A 100 -1.53 1.60 -23.95
N SER A 101 -0.33 1.00 -23.86
CA SER A 101 0.13 -0.11 -24.68
C SER A 101 0.46 -1.31 -23.81
N GLY A 102 0.04 -2.51 -24.21
CA GLY A 102 0.30 -3.74 -23.45
C GLY A 102 -0.76 -4.05 -22.40
N ASP A 103 -0.49 -5.07 -21.59
CA ASP A 103 -1.43 -5.66 -20.62
C ASP A 103 -0.95 -5.54 -19.17
N GLN A 104 -0.06 -4.57 -18.90
CA GLN A 104 0.47 -4.27 -17.57
C GLN A 104 -0.27 -3.11 -16.92
N TRP A 105 0.00 -2.90 -15.65
CA TRP A 105 -0.58 -1.85 -14.81
C TRP A 105 0.44 -0.79 -14.50
N ASP A 106 0.03 0.47 -14.60
CA ASP A 106 0.69 1.58 -13.95
C ASP A 106 0.08 1.77 -12.56
N VAL A 107 0.95 1.95 -11.57
CA VAL A 107 0.58 2.26 -10.20
C VAL A 107 0.74 3.75 -9.99
N LEU A 108 -0.29 4.40 -9.47
CA LEU A 108 -0.23 5.80 -9.07
C LEU A 108 -0.59 5.99 -7.61
N TYR A 109 0.10 6.93 -6.98
CA TYR A 109 -0.16 7.40 -5.63
C TYR A 109 -0.24 8.92 -5.63
N ASP A 110 -1.29 9.49 -5.03
CA ASP A 110 -1.56 10.94 -5.10
C ASP A 110 -1.54 11.48 -6.54
N PHE A 111 -2.09 10.69 -7.47
CA PHE A 111 -2.10 10.90 -8.92
C PHE A 111 -0.72 10.93 -9.61
N ASN A 112 0.36 10.59 -8.91
CA ASN A 112 1.69 10.46 -9.49
C ASN A 112 2.00 9.01 -9.80
N TRP A 113 2.55 8.73 -10.98
CA TRP A 113 3.10 7.41 -11.27
C TRP A 113 4.25 7.06 -10.32
N VAL A 114 4.20 5.86 -9.74
CA VAL A 114 5.17 5.35 -8.77
C VAL A 114 5.75 3.98 -9.16
N GLY A 115 5.33 3.46 -10.30
CA GLY A 115 5.85 2.22 -10.85
C GLY A 115 4.89 1.57 -11.82
N SER A 116 5.36 0.52 -12.46
CA SER A 116 4.54 -0.33 -13.31
C SER A 116 4.81 -1.79 -12.98
N SER A 117 3.80 -2.62 -13.17
CA SER A 117 3.96 -4.06 -13.13
C SER A 117 4.84 -4.53 -14.30
N THR A 118 5.62 -5.59 -14.10
CA THR A 118 6.56 -6.10 -15.13
C THR A 118 6.22 -7.51 -15.59
N ASP A 119 5.68 -8.36 -14.71
CA ASP A 119 5.49 -9.80 -14.94
C ASP A 119 4.08 -10.30 -14.59
N GLN A 120 3.12 -9.39 -14.40
CA GLN A 120 1.78 -9.73 -13.94
C GLN A 120 0.97 -10.44 -15.03
N LEU A 121 -0.06 -11.16 -14.59
CA LEU A 121 -1.11 -11.68 -15.46
C LEU A 121 -1.75 -10.56 -16.28
N LYS A 122 -1.75 -10.82 -17.60
CA LYS A 122 -2.34 -9.97 -18.62
C LYS A 122 -3.76 -9.59 -18.25
N VAL A 123 -4.09 -8.31 -18.35
CA VAL A 123 -5.47 -7.80 -18.18
C VAL A 123 -6.32 -8.20 -19.39
N PRO A 124 -7.16 -9.25 -19.31
CA PRO A 124 -7.95 -9.68 -20.45
C PRO A 124 -9.02 -8.62 -20.71
N ARG A 125 -9.09 -8.14 -21.95
CA ARG A 125 -10.13 -7.17 -22.35
C ARG A 125 -11.49 -7.84 -22.35
N GLY A 126 -12.53 -7.04 -22.12
CA GLY A 126 -13.92 -7.48 -22.24
C GLY A 126 -14.49 -8.21 -21.02
N ASN A 127 -13.69 -8.47 -19.98
CA ASN A 127 -14.16 -9.04 -18.72
C ASN A 127 -13.99 -8.10 -17.51
N SER A 128 -14.78 -8.34 -16.47
CA SER A 128 -14.73 -7.61 -15.20
C SER A 128 -13.77 -8.27 -14.22
N ASN A 129 -12.63 -7.62 -13.97
CA ASN A 129 -11.70 -7.98 -12.89
C ASN A 129 -12.39 -7.88 -11.51
N ARG A 130 -11.89 -8.59 -10.51
CA ARG A 130 -12.33 -8.41 -9.12
C ARG A 130 -11.50 -7.29 -8.48
N ILE A 131 -12.16 -6.41 -7.74
CA ILE A 131 -11.52 -5.37 -6.92
C ILE A 131 -11.85 -5.68 -5.48
N ASP A 132 -10.82 -5.87 -4.65
CA ASP A 132 -10.99 -6.00 -3.21
C ASP A 132 -10.45 -4.73 -2.54
N ILE A 133 -11.15 -4.20 -1.55
CA ILE A 133 -10.69 -3.08 -0.72
C ILE A 133 -10.97 -3.42 0.73
N GLY A 134 -9.99 -3.20 1.61
CA GLY A 134 -10.19 -3.57 3.00
C GLY A 134 -8.97 -3.39 3.88
N LEU A 135 -9.15 -3.86 5.11
CA LEU A 135 -8.17 -3.83 6.17
C LEU A 135 -7.79 -5.26 6.55
N GLU A 136 -6.49 -5.54 6.58
CA GLU A 136 -5.92 -6.80 7.05
C GLU A 136 -5.00 -6.52 8.24
N VAL A 137 -5.05 -7.39 9.25
CA VAL A 137 -4.26 -7.24 10.49
C VAL A 137 -3.67 -8.59 10.89
N MET A 138 -2.36 -8.61 11.12
CA MET A 138 -1.65 -9.71 11.75
C MET A 138 -1.30 -9.33 13.19
N GLY A 139 -1.61 -10.22 14.15
CA GLY A 139 -1.51 -9.92 15.58
C GLY A 139 -2.59 -8.96 16.08
N PRO A 140 -3.88 -9.22 15.84
CA PRO A 140 -4.99 -8.29 16.09
C PRO A 140 -5.11 -7.79 17.54
N GLN A 141 -4.59 -8.55 18.50
CA GLN A 141 -4.53 -8.17 19.92
C GLN A 141 -3.50 -7.08 20.25
N HIS A 142 -2.60 -6.78 19.31
CA HIS A 142 -1.53 -5.80 19.48
C HIS A 142 -1.65 -4.60 18.53
N VAL A 143 -2.77 -4.45 17.83
CA VAL A 143 -2.99 -3.35 16.88
C VAL A 143 -4.27 -2.60 17.21
N THR A 144 -4.19 -1.27 17.23
CA THR A 144 -5.34 -0.38 17.20
C THR A 144 -5.30 0.41 15.90
N ILE A 145 -6.46 0.52 15.26
CA ILE A 145 -6.60 1.20 13.97
C ILE A 145 -7.83 2.12 14.08
N PRO A 146 -7.65 3.45 14.02
CA PRO A 146 -8.75 4.38 13.91
C PRO A 146 -9.65 4.05 12.72
N GLU A 147 -10.84 4.63 12.71
CA GLU A 147 -11.75 4.46 11.59
C GLU A 147 -11.11 4.88 10.25
N ILE A 148 -11.09 3.94 9.30
CA ILE A 148 -10.70 4.16 7.91
C ILE A 148 -11.94 4.08 7.04
N ALA A 149 -12.19 5.16 6.31
CA ALA A 149 -13.24 5.28 5.32
C ALA A 149 -12.71 4.86 3.95
N ASN A 150 -12.91 3.59 3.59
CA ASN A 150 -12.48 3.05 2.30
C ASN A 150 -13.49 3.39 1.19
N ARG A 151 -13.05 4.10 0.17
CA ARG A 151 -13.85 4.45 -1.00
C ARG A 151 -13.19 3.88 -2.24
N VAL A 152 -13.98 3.35 -3.17
CA VAL A 152 -13.44 2.75 -4.39
C VAL A 152 -14.27 3.13 -5.62
N GLN A 153 -13.56 3.35 -6.72
CA GLN A 153 -14.08 3.51 -8.06
C GLN A 153 -13.32 2.57 -9.00
N PHE A 154 -13.97 2.16 -10.08
CA PHE A 154 -13.34 1.38 -11.14
C PHE A 154 -13.42 2.12 -12.47
N MET A 155 -12.45 1.87 -13.33
CA MET A 155 -12.43 2.40 -14.69
C MET A 155 -12.98 1.35 -15.66
N ALA A 156 -14.00 1.71 -16.43
CA ALA A 156 -14.52 0.89 -17.52
C ALA A 156 -13.70 1.08 -18.80
N GLU A 157 -13.90 0.22 -19.81
CA GLU A 157 -13.17 0.26 -21.10
C GLU A 157 -13.34 1.59 -21.85
N ASN A 158 -14.45 2.29 -21.64
CA ASN A 158 -14.69 3.64 -22.16
C ASN A 158 -13.90 4.74 -21.39
N LYS A 159 -12.99 4.35 -20.48
CA LYS A 159 -12.18 5.24 -19.63
C LYS A 159 -12.98 6.11 -18.65
N ALA A 160 -14.24 5.78 -18.41
CA ALA A 160 -15.05 6.43 -17.38
C ALA A 160 -14.84 5.76 -16.02
N TRP A 161 -14.75 6.58 -14.98
CA TRP A 161 -14.71 6.14 -13.58
C TRP A 161 -16.13 6.01 -13.04
N SER A 162 -16.41 4.89 -12.39
CA SER A 162 -17.72 4.55 -11.85
C SER A 162 -17.61 3.87 -10.50
N ARG A 163 -18.69 3.91 -9.71
CA ARG A 163 -18.86 3.14 -8.47
C ARG A 163 -19.74 1.92 -8.75
N ALA A 164 -19.46 0.80 -8.06
CA ALA A 164 -20.30 -0.38 -8.14
C ALA A 164 -21.65 -0.15 -7.45
N ALA A 165 -22.68 -0.89 -7.85
CA ALA A 165 -23.90 -0.96 -7.06
C ALA A 165 -23.62 -1.69 -5.74
N THR A 166 -24.30 -1.30 -4.66
CA THR A 166 -24.13 -1.97 -3.35
C THR A 166 -24.51 -3.45 -3.44
N ALA A 167 -25.52 -3.79 -4.25
CA ALA A 167 -25.95 -5.17 -4.48
C ALA A 167 -24.87 -6.06 -5.16
N ASP A 168 -23.93 -5.44 -5.87
CA ASP A 168 -22.80 -6.13 -6.53
C ASP A 168 -21.55 -6.20 -5.63
N THR A 169 -21.68 -5.83 -4.35
CA THR A 169 -20.58 -5.83 -3.37
C THR A 169 -20.73 -6.97 -2.38
N ALA A 170 -19.69 -7.80 -2.26
CA ALA A 170 -19.59 -8.78 -1.17
C ALA A 170 -18.87 -8.18 0.04
N GLN A 171 -19.31 -8.54 1.25
CA GLN A 171 -18.68 -8.12 2.51
C GLN A 171 -18.17 -9.35 3.25
N VAL A 172 -16.93 -9.27 3.74
CA VAL A 172 -16.31 -10.34 4.53
C VAL A 172 -15.62 -9.72 5.74
N THR A 173 -15.84 -10.28 6.94
CA THR A 173 -15.15 -9.88 8.17
C THR A 173 -14.77 -11.13 8.95
N THR A 174 -13.52 -11.58 8.82
CA THR A 174 -13.05 -12.90 9.29
C THR A 174 -12.99 -13.03 10.81
N LEU A 175 -12.68 -11.94 11.54
CA LEU A 175 -12.74 -11.90 13.01
C LEU A 175 -14.14 -11.53 13.54
N GLY A 176 -15.13 -11.35 12.65
CA GLY A 176 -16.46 -10.86 12.98
C GLY A 176 -16.52 -9.37 13.30
N ILE A 177 -17.75 -8.86 13.36
CA ILE A 177 -18.05 -7.46 13.67
C ILE A 177 -18.34 -7.33 15.16
N CYS A 178 -17.68 -6.40 15.84
CA CYS A 178 -17.81 -6.20 17.28
C CYS A 178 -19.28 -6.01 17.70
N GLY A 179 -19.69 -6.70 18.76
CA GLY A 179 -21.06 -6.68 19.28
C GLY A 179 -22.08 -7.50 18.49
N GLN A 180 -21.74 -8.03 17.30
CA GLN A 180 -22.63 -8.95 16.59
C GLN A 180 -22.59 -10.36 17.21
N SER A 181 -23.73 -11.08 17.12
CA SER A 181 -23.83 -12.47 17.56
C SER A 181 -22.90 -13.38 16.76
N LYS A 182 -22.27 -14.33 17.45
CA LYS A 182 -21.46 -15.40 16.84
C LYS A 182 -22.32 -16.52 16.25
N GLY A 183 -23.63 -16.53 16.52
CA GLY A 183 -24.54 -17.58 16.04
C GLY A 183 -24.22 -18.98 16.57
N LEU A 184 -23.58 -19.10 17.74
CA LEU A 184 -23.23 -20.39 18.34
C LEU A 184 -24.48 -21.04 18.95
N PRO A 185 -24.89 -22.26 18.52
CA PRO A 185 -26.07 -22.93 19.06
C PRO A 185 -25.99 -23.19 20.58
N SER A 186 -24.77 -23.37 21.11
CA SER A 186 -24.49 -23.62 22.52
C SER A 186 -24.51 -22.36 23.39
N ASP A 187 -24.40 -21.18 22.79
CA ASP A 187 -24.44 -19.89 23.49
C ASP A 187 -25.02 -18.82 22.55
N PRO A 188 -26.35 -18.62 22.54
CA PRO A 188 -27.00 -17.63 21.68
C PRO A 188 -26.67 -16.18 22.07
N THR A 189 -26.09 -15.97 23.26
CA THR A 189 -25.68 -14.64 23.75
C THR A 189 -24.24 -14.30 23.40
N ALA A 190 -23.47 -15.26 22.89
CA ALA A 190 -22.08 -15.05 22.50
C ALA A 190 -21.98 -14.01 21.37
N VAL A 191 -21.24 -12.94 21.63
CA VAL A 191 -20.94 -11.88 20.65
C VAL A 191 -19.44 -11.78 20.38
N TYR A 192 -19.08 -11.21 19.23
CA TYR A 192 -17.68 -10.85 18.93
C TYR A 192 -17.24 -9.67 19.80
N THR A 193 -16.09 -9.78 20.44
CA THR A 193 -15.56 -8.80 21.40
C THR A 193 -14.11 -8.45 21.10
N ALA A 194 -13.71 -7.22 21.45
CA ALA A 194 -12.33 -6.78 21.30
C ALA A 194 -11.39 -7.64 22.19
N PRO A 195 -10.15 -7.91 21.74
CA PRO A 195 -9.51 -7.41 20.53
C PRO A 195 -9.66 -8.31 19.30
N TYR A 196 -10.52 -9.34 19.32
CA TYR A 196 -10.69 -10.26 18.18
C TYR A 196 -11.99 -9.98 17.42
N CYS A 197 -12.15 -8.72 17.01
CA CYS A 197 -13.24 -8.24 16.16
C CYS A 197 -12.86 -6.90 15.52
N PHE A 198 -13.57 -6.54 14.46
CA PHE A 198 -13.50 -5.23 13.81
C PHE A 198 -14.79 -4.45 13.99
N ASP A 199 -14.72 -3.12 14.01
CA ASP A 199 -15.89 -2.32 13.66
C ASP A 199 -15.93 -2.20 12.14
N ALA A 200 -17.07 -2.51 11.53
CA ALA A 200 -17.20 -2.48 10.08
C ALA A 200 -18.61 -2.04 9.66
N LYS A 201 -18.71 -1.18 8.65
CA LYS A 201 -19.99 -0.65 8.15
C LYS A 201 -19.92 -0.29 6.68
N LEU A 202 -20.83 -0.85 5.89
CA LEU A 202 -21.07 -0.40 4.51
C LEU A 202 -22.08 0.75 4.52
N THR A 203 -21.73 1.86 3.88
CA THR A 203 -22.59 3.02 3.74
C THR A 203 -23.25 3.01 2.37
N ASP A 204 -24.56 3.32 2.35
CA ASP A 204 -25.44 3.40 1.18
C ASP A 204 -25.89 2.03 0.63
N ALA A 205 -27.21 1.89 0.44
CA ALA A 205 -27.87 0.67 -0.01
C ALA A 205 -27.97 0.56 -1.54
N ALA A 206 -27.76 1.65 -2.29
CA ALA A 206 -27.90 1.68 -3.75
C ALA A 206 -26.55 1.63 -4.48
N LYS A 207 -25.58 2.46 -4.05
CA LYS A 207 -24.24 2.49 -4.64
C LYS A 207 -23.18 2.35 -3.55
N PHE A 208 -22.11 1.61 -3.86
CA PHE A 208 -20.95 1.56 -3.00
C PHE A 208 -20.39 2.97 -2.86
N THR A 209 -20.56 3.57 -1.69
CA THR A 209 -19.98 4.88 -1.38
C THR A 209 -18.77 4.73 -0.50
N GLN A 210 -18.88 3.94 0.57
CA GLN A 210 -17.83 3.81 1.55
C GLN A 210 -17.98 2.53 2.37
N TRP A 211 -16.87 1.81 2.55
CA TRP A 211 -16.69 0.76 3.54
C TRP A 211 -15.87 1.30 4.70
N THR A 212 -16.50 1.49 5.84
CA THR A 212 -15.84 1.96 7.05
C THR A 212 -15.33 0.77 7.84
N VAL A 213 -14.05 0.77 8.23
CA VAL A 213 -13.45 -0.26 9.07
C VAL A 213 -12.57 0.32 10.16
N SER A 214 -12.55 -0.30 11.32
CA SER A 214 -11.65 0.06 12.42
C SER A 214 -11.28 -1.17 13.25
N LYS A 215 -10.21 -1.03 14.03
CA LYS A 215 -9.82 -2.02 15.03
C LYS A 215 -9.86 -1.35 16.41
N PRO A 216 -10.84 -1.70 17.27
CA PRO A 216 -11.02 -1.03 18.56
C PRO A 216 -9.79 -1.08 19.45
N GLY A 217 -9.51 0.05 20.11
CA GLY A 217 -8.42 0.23 21.07
C GLY A 217 -8.20 1.71 21.40
N THR A 218 -7.20 2.02 22.22
CA THR A 218 -6.85 3.41 22.55
C THR A 218 -6.11 4.08 21.41
N THR A 219 -6.72 5.11 20.82
CA THR A 219 -6.13 5.90 19.75
C THR A 219 -5.35 7.08 20.30
N THR A 220 -4.17 7.35 19.73
CA THR A 220 -3.42 8.58 20.00
C THR A 220 -3.67 9.58 18.88
N SER A 221 -4.10 10.78 19.25
CA SER A 221 -4.22 11.89 18.31
C SER A 221 -2.82 12.41 17.98
N HIS A 222 -2.49 12.49 16.69
CA HIS A 222 -1.25 13.13 16.22
C HIS A 222 -1.59 14.44 15.51
N ALA A 223 -0.70 15.42 15.65
CA ALA A 223 -0.83 16.69 14.94
C ALA A 223 -0.56 16.47 13.45
N ASN A 224 -1.52 16.86 12.61
CA ASN A 224 -1.40 16.69 11.17
C ASN A 224 -0.46 17.75 10.58
N PRO A 225 0.64 17.36 9.93
CA PRO A 225 1.43 18.30 9.14
C PRO A 225 0.57 18.81 7.97
N LEU A 226 0.54 20.13 7.78
CA LEU A 226 -0.11 20.72 6.62
C LEU A 226 0.67 20.33 5.34
N PRO A 227 -0.03 19.92 4.27
CA PRO A 227 0.63 19.63 3.01
C PRO A 227 1.20 20.93 2.41
N PRO A 228 2.36 20.87 1.75
CA PRO A 228 2.84 22.00 0.97
C PRO A 228 1.82 22.34 -0.13
N ARG A 229 1.49 23.61 -0.27
CA ARG A 229 0.59 24.09 -1.33
C ARG A 229 1.40 24.44 -2.56
N SER A 230 1.19 23.72 -3.65
CA SER A 230 1.69 24.10 -4.97
C SER A 230 0.69 25.02 -5.68
N THR A 231 1.22 25.94 -6.50
CA THR A 231 0.42 26.87 -7.30
C THR A 231 0.86 26.80 -8.77
N GLY A 232 -0.02 27.22 -9.69
CA GLY A 232 0.23 27.18 -11.13
C GLY A 232 -0.19 25.86 -11.78
N THR A 233 0.31 25.64 -13.00
CA THR A 233 0.02 24.44 -13.80
C THR A 233 1.26 23.55 -13.87
N PHE A 234 1.11 22.26 -13.58
CA PHE A 234 2.19 21.28 -13.67
C PHE A 234 1.74 20.08 -14.49
N ASN A 235 2.47 19.75 -15.56
CA ASN A 235 2.08 18.71 -16.53
C ASN A 235 0.62 18.82 -17.01
N GLY A 236 0.15 20.06 -17.18
CA GLY A 236 -1.23 20.37 -17.60
C GLY A 236 -2.26 20.43 -16.46
N VAL A 237 -1.89 20.10 -15.23
CA VAL A 237 -2.78 20.04 -14.06
C VAL A 237 -2.76 21.35 -13.27
N ASP A 238 -3.92 21.94 -13.03
CA ASP A 238 -4.08 23.06 -12.08
C ASP A 238 -3.83 22.61 -10.64
N GLN A 239 -2.68 23.00 -10.08
CA GLN A 239 -2.25 22.57 -8.74
C GLN A 239 -3.08 23.17 -7.61
N LYS A 240 -3.65 24.36 -7.82
CA LYS A 240 -4.53 25.00 -6.83
C LYS A 240 -5.88 24.29 -6.78
N ALA A 241 -6.43 23.95 -7.94
CA ALA A 241 -7.65 23.14 -8.03
C ALA A 241 -7.41 21.74 -7.46
N LEU A 242 -6.27 21.11 -7.76
CA LEU A 242 -5.91 19.79 -7.23
C LEU A 242 -5.80 19.80 -5.69
N SER A 243 -5.05 20.73 -5.13
CA SER A 243 -4.87 20.84 -3.67
C SER A 243 -6.22 21.06 -2.96
N ARG A 244 -7.08 21.92 -3.50
CA ARG A 244 -8.44 22.10 -2.97
C ARG A 244 -9.23 20.79 -3.04
N CYS A 245 -9.21 20.14 -4.19
CA CYS A 245 -10.00 18.93 -4.41
C CYS A 245 -9.60 17.79 -3.46
N LEU A 246 -8.29 17.52 -3.29
CA LEU A 246 -7.78 16.52 -2.35
C LEU A 246 -8.27 16.73 -0.90
N THR A 247 -8.46 18.00 -0.50
CA THR A 247 -8.98 18.34 0.83
C THR A 247 -10.50 18.24 0.96
N THR A 248 -11.26 18.47 -0.13
CA THR A 248 -12.72 18.58 -0.06
C THR A 248 -13.44 17.33 -0.56
N ASP A 249 -13.05 16.82 -1.72
CA ASP A 249 -13.68 15.67 -2.38
C ASP A 249 -12.66 14.97 -3.29
N PRO A 250 -11.71 14.21 -2.71
CA PRO A 250 -10.68 13.50 -3.48
C PRO A 250 -11.23 12.57 -4.57
N ASP A 251 -12.45 12.04 -4.38
CA ASP A 251 -13.09 11.10 -5.30
C ASP A 251 -13.49 11.78 -6.63
N ALA A 252 -13.73 13.10 -6.59
CA ALA A 252 -14.15 13.89 -7.74
C ALA A 252 -12.98 14.57 -8.47
N CYS A 253 -11.72 14.41 -8.03
CA CYS A 253 -10.61 15.18 -8.61
C CYS A 253 -10.38 14.86 -10.08
N LEU A 254 -10.53 13.60 -10.48
CA LEU A 254 -10.34 13.20 -11.88
C LEU A 254 -11.33 13.86 -12.85
N SER A 255 -12.52 14.23 -12.38
CA SER A 255 -13.54 14.91 -13.19
C SER A 255 -13.55 16.42 -13.01
N SER A 256 -13.13 16.93 -11.84
CA SER A 256 -13.26 18.35 -11.48
C SER A 256 -11.98 19.18 -11.64
N VAL A 257 -10.80 18.55 -11.60
CA VAL A 257 -9.51 19.25 -11.70
C VAL A 257 -9.08 19.31 -13.17
N PRO A 258 -8.95 20.51 -13.77
CA PRO A 258 -8.51 20.65 -15.14
C PRO A 258 -7.15 19.98 -15.39
N GLY A 259 -7.09 19.15 -16.44
CA GLY A 259 -5.89 18.45 -16.90
C GLY A 259 -5.50 17.20 -16.10
N LEU A 260 -6.11 16.94 -14.93
CA LEU A 260 -5.72 15.80 -14.07
C LEU A 260 -5.95 14.45 -14.75
N SER A 261 -7.15 14.23 -15.33
CA SER A 261 -7.48 12.99 -16.02
C SER A 261 -6.52 12.68 -17.17
N THR A 262 -6.16 13.71 -17.95
CA THR A 262 -5.20 13.57 -19.05
C THR A 262 -3.80 13.23 -18.53
N CYS A 263 -3.36 13.90 -17.47
CA CYS A 263 -2.06 13.63 -16.86
C CYS A 263 -1.97 12.18 -16.34
N VAL A 264 -2.99 11.71 -15.61
CA VAL A 264 -3.09 10.34 -15.09
C VAL A 264 -3.12 9.30 -16.20
N GLN A 265 -3.88 9.55 -17.29
CA GLN A 265 -3.92 8.65 -18.45
C GLN A 265 -2.58 8.51 -19.17
N THR A 266 -1.71 9.50 -19.04
CA THR A 266 -0.34 9.47 -19.57
C THR A 266 0.70 9.01 -18.56
N ALA A 267 0.26 8.51 -17.39
CA ALA A 267 1.11 8.01 -16.32
C ALA A 267 2.23 8.98 -15.91
N LYS A 268 1.94 10.28 -15.88
CA LYS A 268 2.91 11.32 -15.50
C LYS A 268 2.90 11.59 -13.99
N VAL A 269 3.80 12.45 -13.53
CA VAL A 269 3.69 13.13 -12.23
C VAL A 269 2.67 14.26 -12.38
N CYS A 270 1.57 14.23 -11.65
CA CYS A 270 0.44 15.15 -11.77
C CYS A 270 0.29 16.10 -10.58
N ASN A 271 0.80 15.71 -9.42
CA ASN A 271 0.80 16.46 -8.19
C ASN A 271 2.22 16.95 -7.87
N ALA A 272 2.47 18.24 -8.03
CA ALA A 272 3.76 18.85 -7.77
C ALA A 272 4.06 19.04 -6.27
N ALA A 273 3.03 19.10 -5.41
CA ALA A 273 3.25 19.20 -3.96
C ALA A 273 4.00 17.98 -3.42
N ALA A 274 3.70 16.80 -3.98
CA ALA A 274 4.36 15.54 -3.68
C ALA A 274 5.84 15.48 -4.09
N LEU A 275 6.33 16.41 -4.92
CA LEU A 275 7.74 16.52 -5.28
C LEU A 275 8.55 17.35 -4.28
N GLN A 276 7.88 18.24 -3.56
CA GLN A 276 8.51 19.13 -2.57
C GLN A 276 8.61 18.47 -1.19
N SER A 277 7.84 17.41 -0.96
CA SER A 277 7.84 16.58 0.25
C SER A 277 8.95 15.52 0.27
N ALA A 278 10.17 15.86 -0.20
CA ALA A 278 11.32 14.99 0.00
C ALA A 278 11.46 14.69 1.51
N PRO A 279 11.77 13.44 1.91
CA PRO A 279 11.85 13.09 3.32
C PRO A 279 12.81 14.04 4.04
N ARG A 280 12.29 14.83 4.98
CA ARG A 280 13.13 15.59 5.89
C ARG A 280 13.93 14.55 6.66
N ALA A 281 15.24 14.50 6.45
CA ALA A 281 16.11 13.52 7.07
C ALA A 281 15.85 13.46 8.58
N SER A 282 15.15 12.42 9.02
CA SER A 282 15.11 12.07 10.43
C SER A 282 16.54 11.73 10.84
N ALA A 283 16.94 12.23 12.00
CA ALA A 283 18.29 12.21 12.56
C ALA A 283 19.08 10.91 12.28
N PRO A 284 20.43 10.98 12.17
CA PRO A 284 21.23 9.80 11.93
C PRO A 284 21.05 8.82 13.09
N ALA A 285 20.25 7.77 12.88
CA ALA A 285 20.36 6.56 13.67
C ALA A 285 21.67 5.89 13.23
N ALA A 286 22.59 5.76 14.17
CA ALA A 286 23.86 5.06 13.93
C ALA A 286 23.55 3.63 13.47
N SER A 287 23.85 3.34 12.21
CA SER A 287 23.80 2.00 11.64
C SER A 287 24.88 1.14 12.31
N GLY A 288 24.51 0.45 13.39
CA GLY A 288 25.36 -0.52 14.05
C GLY A 288 25.25 -1.91 13.40
N PRO A 289 26.29 -2.77 13.50
CA PRO A 289 26.23 -4.16 13.03
C PRO A 289 25.03 -4.96 13.54
N GLY A 290 24.54 -4.66 14.76
CA GLY A 290 23.35 -5.30 15.34
C GLY A 290 22.06 -5.09 14.54
N GLN A 291 21.87 -3.90 13.95
CA GLN A 291 20.66 -3.60 13.16
C GLN A 291 20.61 -4.38 11.85
N ALA A 292 21.77 -4.63 11.22
CA ALA A 292 21.85 -5.46 10.01
C ALA A 292 21.55 -6.94 10.32
N VAL A 293 21.97 -7.43 11.48
CA VAL A 293 21.66 -8.79 11.97
C VAL A 293 20.15 -8.94 12.23
N ASP A 294 19.53 -7.95 12.89
CA ASP A 294 18.09 -7.95 13.14
C ASP A 294 17.26 -7.93 11.83
N ILE A 295 17.71 -7.14 10.84
CA ILE A 295 17.08 -7.10 9.51
C ILE A 295 17.22 -8.46 8.80
N GLY A 296 18.39 -9.10 8.88
CA GLY A 296 18.60 -10.44 8.33
C GLY A 296 17.66 -11.47 8.97
N ALA A 297 17.57 -11.49 10.30
CA ALA A 297 16.67 -12.37 11.03
C ALA A 297 15.20 -12.16 10.65
N ARG A 298 14.78 -10.90 10.50
CA ARG A 298 13.42 -10.56 10.04
C ARG A 298 13.17 -11.04 8.62
N ALA A 299 14.09 -10.80 7.69
CA ALA A 299 13.94 -11.26 6.31
C ALA A 299 13.85 -12.79 6.24
N ALA A 300 14.67 -13.52 7.00
CA ALA A 300 14.55 -14.97 7.14
C ALA A 300 13.14 -15.39 7.60
N ALA A 301 12.60 -14.74 8.64
CA ALA A 301 11.26 -15.03 9.14
C ALA A 301 10.15 -14.71 8.12
N SER A 302 10.23 -13.55 7.46
CA SER A 302 9.23 -13.11 6.47
C SER A 302 9.18 -14.02 5.24
N PHE A 303 10.32 -14.48 4.75
CA PHE A 303 10.41 -15.35 3.57
C PHE A 303 10.38 -16.85 3.91
N GLY A 304 10.46 -17.21 5.20
CA GLY A 304 10.46 -18.59 5.65
C GLY A 304 11.75 -19.35 5.32
N VAL A 305 12.92 -18.70 5.39
CA VAL A 305 14.23 -19.34 5.12
C VAL A 305 15.11 -19.38 6.38
N ALA A 306 16.08 -20.29 6.40
CA ALA A 306 17.05 -20.35 7.49
C ALA A 306 18.07 -19.20 7.41
N GLN A 307 18.40 -18.60 8.56
CA GLN A 307 19.28 -17.42 8.63
C GLN A 307 20.68 -17.66 8.05
N ASN A 308 21.20 -18.88 8.15
CA ASN A 308 22.51 -19.26 7.61
C ASN A 308 22.56 -19.32 6.07
N THR A 309 21.41 -19.23 5.39
CA THR A 309 21.32 -19.16 3.92
C THR A 309 21.36 -17.74 3.39
N LEU A 310 21.35 -16.74 4.28
CA LEU A 310 21.25 -15.34 3.91
C LEU A 310 22.61 -14.75 3.57
N ARG A 311 22.64 -13.97 2.49
CA ARG A 311 23.69 -13.00 2.22
C ARG A 311 23.17 -11.61 2.59
N VAL A 312 23.76 -11.01 3.62
CA VAL A 312 23.43 -9.66 4.08
C VAL A 312 24.53 -8.70 3.64
N THR A 313 24.15 -7.62 2.96
CA THR A 313 25.06 -6.57 2.51
C THR A 313 24.54 -5.20 2.94
N THR A 314 25.45 -4.28 3.25
CA THR A 314 25.13 -2.89 3.56
C THR A 314 25.60 -2.00 2.41
N GLY A 315 24.91 -0.89 2.19
CA GLY A 315 25.30 0.05 1.14
C GLY A 315 24.48 1.34 1.19
N THR A 316 24.60 2.13 0.13
CA THR A 316 23.74 3.27 -0.11
C THR A 316 22.86 3.03 -1.33
N ARG A 317 21.65 3.59 -1.30
CA ARG A 317 20.75 3.63 -2.44
C ARG A 317 20.46 5.07 -2.77
N ALA A 318 20.73 5.46 -4.02
CA ALA A 318 20.24 6.72 -4.54
C ALA A 318 18.70 6.70 -4.48
N PRO A 319 18.05 7.77 -4.01
CA PRO A 319 16.61 7.87 -4.06
C PRO A 319 16.16 7.64 -5.50
N ASP A 320 15.06 6.91 -5.68
CA ASP A 320 14.49 6.66 -7.00
C ASP A 320 14.17 8.02 -7.63
N ALA A 321 15.10 8.51 -8.46
CA ALA A 321 14.89 9.69 -9.27
C ALA A 321 13.76 9.30 -10.21
N THR A 322 12.56 9.76 -9.90
CA THR A 322 11.40 9.59 -10.75
C THR A 322 11.78 10.17 -12.10
N ALA A 323 12.17 9.31 -13.04
CA ALA A 323 12.62 9.66 -14.38
C ALA A 323 11.41 10.15 -15.19
N MET A 324 10.85 11.29 -14.81
CA MET A 324 9.70 11.93 -15.45
C MET A 324 9.65 13.45 -15.23
N PHE A 325 10.74 14.04 -14.73
CA PHE A 325 10.87 15.49 -14.73
C PHE A 325 11.15 15.95 -16.17
N GLY A 326 10.27 16.80 -16.71
CA GLY A 326 10.60 17.56 -17.91
C GLY A 326 11.90 18.36 -17.70
N PRO A 327 12.54 18.84 -18.78
CA PRO A 327 13.94 19.31 -18.81
C PRO A 327 14.29 20.51 -17.91
N SER A 328 13.36 21.02 -17.09
CA SER A 328 13.51 22.25 -16.31
C SER A 328 13.42 22.07 -14.78
N LEU A 329 13.40 20.84 -14.25
CA LEU A 329 13.33 20.65 -12.79
C LEU A 329 14.48 19.79 -12.28
N GLN A 330 15.46 20.47 -11.68
CA GLN A 330 16.40 19.86 -10.76
C GLN A 330 15.62 19.44 -9.52
N SER A 331 15.37 18.14 -9.37
CA SER A 331 15.03 17.60 -8.05
C SER A 331 16.15 18.01 -7.09
N PRO A 332 15.85 18.52 -5.88
CA PRO A 332 16.90 18.64 -4.87
C PRO A 332 17.58 17.28 -4.75
N ALA A 333 18.90 17.26 -4.77
CA ALA A 333 19.71 16.05 -4.66
C ALA A 333 19.31 15.35 -3.36
N ALA A 334 18.37 14.42 -3.45
CA ALA A 334 17.94 13.66 -2.31
C ALA A 334 19.14 12.78 -1.93
N SER A 335 19.57 12.88 -0.67
CA SER A 335 20.74 12.18 -0.18
C SER A 335 20.53 10.68 -0.31
N ASP A 336 21.58 9.99 -0.74
CA ASP A 336 21.68 8.54 -0.66
C ASP A 336 21.18 8.03 0.71
N THR A 337 20.28 7.05 0.67
CA THR A 337 19.75 6.40 1.88
C THR A 337 20.59 5.18 2.20
N ASN A 338 21.03 5.05 3.44
CA ASN A 338 21.70 3.83 3.91
C ASN A 338 20.72 2.66 3.86
N VAL A 339 21.14 1.54 3.29
CA VAL A 339 20.30 0.35 3.11
C VAL A 339 21.00 -0.93 3.55
N VAL A 340 20.18 -1.91 3.91
CA VAL A 340 20.58 -3.30 4.12
C VAL A 340 19.86 -4.14 3.08
N THR A 341 20.63 -4.87 2.26
CA THR A 341 20.08 -5.81 1.28
C THR A 341 20.32 -7.23 1.76
N VAL A 342 19.25 -8.01 1.81
CA VAL A 342 19.26 -9.42 2.17
C VAL A 342 18.88 -10.23 0.93
N GLU A 343 19.72 -11.21 0.61
CA GLU A 343 19.52 -12.12 -0.51
C GLU A 343 19.59 -13.56 -0.02
N SER A 344 18.83 -14.45 -0.66
CA SER A 344 19.00 -15.89 -0.51
C SER A 344 18.69 -16.56 -1.84
N SER A 345 19.37 -17.67 -2.12
CA SER A 345 19.02 -18.57 -3.22
C SER A 345 18.16 -19.75 -2.76
N ALA A 346 17.80 -19.82 -1.47
CA ALA A 346 17.01 -20.91 -0.93
C ALA A 346 15.54 -20.85 -1.40
N PRO A 347 14.85 -22.00 -1.45
CA PRO A 347 13.40 -22.05 -1.61
C PRO A 347 12.71 -21.25 -0.49
N ASN A 348 11.75 -20.40 -0.85
CA ASN A 348 11.05 -19.50 0.06
C ASN A 348 9.55 -19.40 -0.27
N HIS A 349 8.76 -18.86 0.64
CA HIS A 349 7.31 -18.72 0.46
C HIS A 349 6.87 -17.36 -0.12
N GLY A 350 7.83 -16.49 -0.46
CA GLY A 350 7.55 -15.08 -0.74
C GLY A 350 7.08 -14.34 0.52
N LEU A 351 6.57 -13.12 0.33
CA LEU A 351 5.99 -12.32 1.42
C LEU A 351 4.54 -12.67 1.74
N GLU A 352 3.90 -13.49 0.90
CA GLU A 352 2.53 -13.94 1.11
C GLU A 352 2.51 -15.45 1.28
N GLN A 353 1.96 -15.93 2.40
CA GLN A 353 1.86 -17.35 2.69
C GLN A 353 0.73 -18.01 1.86
N ARG A 354 0.94 -18.09 0.54
CA ARG A 354 0.00 -18.67 -0.45
C ARG A 354 0.14 -20.19 -0.61
N GLY A 355 0.99 -20.83 0.20
CA GLY A 355 1.34 -22.24 0.04
C GLY A 355 2.17 -22.54 -1.22
N LEU A 356 2.70 -21.51 -1.87
CA LEU A 356 3.63 -21.62 -2.99
C LEU A 356 5.07 -21.53 -2.50
N THR A 357 5.98 -22.07 -3.29
CA THR A 357 7.42 -22.00 -3.04
C THR A 357 8.12 -21.45 -4.27
N PHE A 358 9.08 -20.54 -4.06
CA PHE A 358 9.84 -19.86 -5.09
C PHE A 358 11.34 -19.99 -4.84
N GLU A 359 12.13 -19.97 -5.91
CA GLU A 359 13.59 -20.01 -5.80
C GLU A 359 14.15 -18.61 -5.60
N GLY A 360 14.77 -18.40 -4.44
CA GLY A 360 15.49 -17.19 -4.07
C GLY A 360 14.65 -15.93 -3.90
N PHE A 361 15.23 -14.96 -3.23
CA PHE A 361 14.67 -13.63 -3.03
C PHE A 361 15.78 -12.60 -2.85
N ARG A 362 15.41 -11.33 -3.07
CA ARG A 362 16.18 -10.16 -2.67
C ARG A 362 15.25 -9.17 -2.01
N ALA A 363 15.64 -8.65 -0.85
CA ALA A 363 14.89 -7.65 -0.11
C ALA A 363 15.83 -6.54 0.38
N THR A 364 15.47 -5.29 0.11
CA THR A 364 16.23 -4.12 0.52
C THR A 364 15.43 -3.34 1.56
N TYR A 365 16.08 -3.05 2.68
CA TYR A 365 15.53 -2.36 3.83
C TYR A 365 16.27 -1.05 4.07
N SER A 366 15.56 -0.04 4.58
CA SER A 366 16.18 1.16 5.15
C SER A 366 17.02 0.76 6.36
N ALA A 367 18.29 1.12 6.36
CA ALA A 367 19.19 0.82 7.47
C ALA A 367 18.86 1.64 8.71
N SER A 368 18.15 2.77 8.61
CA SER A 368 17.81 3.61 9.76
C SER A 368 16.46 3.23 10.38
N THR A 369 15.45 2.95 9.55
CA THR A 369 14.07 2.70 9.99
C THR A 369 13.68 1.24 9.97
N GLY A 370 14.48 0.36 9.36
CA GLY A 370 14.11 -1.02 9.09
C GLY A 370 12.97 -1.17 8.07
N GLN A 371 12.47 -0.10 7.44
CA GLN A 371 11.39 -0.20 6.46
C GLN A 371 11.80 -1.05 5.25
N LEU A 372 10.94 -1.99 4.83
CA LEU A 372 11.12 -2.69 3.56
C LEU A 372 10.91 -1.69 2.42
N LEU A 373 11.95 -1.41 1.65
CA LEU A 373 11.94 -0.45 0.54
C LEU A 373 11.55 -1.14 -0.77
N ASP A 374 12.09 -2.32 -1.01
CA ASP A 374 11.68 -3.20 -2.11
C ASP A 374 12.03 -4.64 -1.79
N ALA A 375 11.27 -5.57 -2.38
CA ALA A 375 11.69 -6.95 -2.48
C ALA A 375 11.19 -7.57 -3.78
N CYS A 376 11.88 -8.64 -4.19
CA CYS A 376 11.45 -9.55 -5.22
C CYS A 376 11.67 -10.99 -4.73
N TRP A 377 10.94 -11.94 -5.28
CA TRP A 377 11.20 -13.37 -5.09
C TRP A 377 10.84 -14.16 -6.34
N GLY A 378 11.45 -15.34 -6.48
CA GLY A 378 11.27 -16.19 -7.66
C GLY A 378 11.83 -15.56 -8.94
N GLN A 379 11.15 -15.78 -10.06
CA GLN A 379 11.62 -15.30 -11.36
C GLN A 379 11.53 -13.76 -11.49
N MET A 380 10.69 -13.11 -10.67
CA MET A 380 10.53 -11.65 -10.65
C MET A 380 11.74 -10.91 -10.05
N CYS A 381 12.75 -11.63 -9.55
CA CYS A 381 14.04 -11.03 -9.21
C CYS A 381 14.97 -10.80 -10.39
N ARG A 382 14.62 -11.32 -11.58
CA ARG A 382 15.44 -11.20 -12.80
C ARG A 382 15.02 -10.01 -13.68
N SER A 383 13.95 -9.28 -13.31
CA SER A 383 13.27 -8.27 -14.12
C SER A 383 13.45 -6.81 -13.66
#